data_AF-A0A8T4D5D5-F1
#
_entry.id   AF-A0A8T4D5D5-F1
#
_cell.length_a   1.000
_cell.length_b   1.000
_cell.length_c   1.000
_cell.angle_alpha   90.00
_cell.angle_beta   90.00
_cell.angle_gamma   90.00
#
_symmetry.space_group_name_H-M   'P 1'
#
loop_
_entity.id
_entity.type
_entity.pdbx_description
1 polymer ?
#
loop_
_entity_poly.entity_id
_entity_poly.type
_entity_poly.pdbx_seq_one_letter_code
_entity_poly.pdbx_strand_id
1 'polypeptide(L)'
;MIPMNEQQLEVRKQRGYNIAKTSRIVKTEKGWKVPSQSGEGFYMVVSNGIEAKCSCPDCELRKCKCKHIWAVELIVTKQIDQEG
;
A
#
# COMPACT_ATOMS: atom_id res chain seq x y z
N MET A 1 -14.77 -11.33 -16.93
CA MET A 1 -13.80 -10.37 -16.34
C MET A 1 -14.63 -9.20 -15.85
N ILE A 2 -14.95 -9.12 -14.55
CA ILE A 2 -15.83 -8.06 -14.04
C ILE A 2 -14.98 -6.79 -13.93
N PRO A 3 -15.31 -5.70 -14.65
CA PRO A 3 -14.60 -4.44 -14.49
C PRO A 3 -14.81 -3.95 -13.06
N MET A 4 -13.72 -3.77 -12.31
CA MET A 4 -13.82 -3.12 -11.00
C MET A 4 -14.35 -1.70 -11.22
N ASN A 5 -15.52 -1.38 -10.63
CA ASN A 5 -16.02 -0.01 -10.59
C ASN A 5 -14.96 0.93 -10.00
N GLU A 6 -14.77 2.09 -10.64
CA GLU A 6 -13.88 3.17 -10.22
C GLU A 6 -14.04 3.54 -8.74
N GLN A 7 -15.28 3.55 -8.27
CA GLN A 7 -15.65 3.82 -6.87
C GLN A 7 -15.02 2.82 -5.88
N GLN A 8 -14.88 1.54 -6.24
CA GLN A 8 -14.22 0.54 -5.40
C GLN A 8 -12.70 0.74 -5.37
N LEU A 9 -12.11 1.20 -6.47
CA LEU A 9 -10.69 1.54 -6.53
C LEU A 9 -10.41 2.75 -5.63
N GLU A 10 -11.28 3.77 -5.70
CA GLU A 10 -11.17 4.98 -4.90
C GLU A 10 -11.27 4.69 -3.40
N VAL A 11 -12.22 3.86 -2.97
CA VAL A 11 -12.34 3.43 -1.56
C VAL A 11 -11.08 2.69 -1.09
N ARG A 12 -10.51 1.82 -1.93
CA ARG A 12 -9.25 1.12 -1.59
C ARG A 12 -8.08 2.08 -1.49
N LYS A 13 -8.00 3.06 -2.40
CA LYS A 13 -6.98 4.11 -2.38
C LYS A 13 -7.11 4.97 -1.14
N GLN A 14 -8.31 5.46 -0.80
CA GLN A 14 -8.57 6.25 0.40
C GLN A 14 -8.22 5.49 1.69
N ARG A 15 -8.52 4.18 1.77
CA ARG A 15 -8.09 3.34 2.89
C ARG A 15 -6.57 3.25 2.99
N GLY A 16 -5.88 3.11 1.86
CA GLY A 16 -4.42 3.15 1.81
C GLY A 16 -3.85 4.49 2.28
N TYR A 17 -4.44 5.60 1.84
CA TYR A 17 -4.10 6.95 2.30
C TYR A 17 -4.28 7.11 3.81
N ASN A 18 -5.39 6.58 4.34
CA ASN A 18 -5.65 6.67 5.77
C ASN A 18 -4.56 5.92 6.54
N ILE A 19 -4.19 4.71 6.11
CA ILE A 19 -3.06 3.97 6.67
C ILE A 19 -1.77 4.80 6.59
N ALA A 20 -1.42 5.37 5.43
CA ALA A 20 -0.22 6.20 5.32
C ALA A 20 -0.22 7.44 6.23
N LYS A 21 -1.39 7.97 6.59
CA LYS A 21 -1.54 9.12 7.50
C LYS A 21 -1.58 8.72 8.97
N THR A 22 -2.30 7.67 9.32
CA THR A 22 -2.50 7.22 10.71
C THR A 22 -1.37 6.31 11.18
N SER A 23 -0.78 5.58 10.25
CA SER A 23 0.25 4.59 10.51
C SER A 23 1.62 5.06 10.06
N ARG A 24 2.63 4.75 10.86
CA ARG A 24 4.02 5.01 10.52
C ARG A 24 4.55 3.92 9.58
N ILE A 25 4.61 4.23 8.29
CA ILE A 25 5.22 3.35 7.28
C ILE A 25 6.73 3.54 7.34
N VAL A 26 7.46 2.44 7.47
CA VAL A 26 8.93 2.45 7.59
C VAL A 26 9.55 1.80 6.36
N LYS A 27 10.38 2.55 5.62
CA LYS A 27 11.19 2.00 4.53
C LYS A 27 12.32 1.15 5.13
N THR A 28 12.55 -0.01 4.55
CA THR A 28 13.61 -0.95 4.90
C THR A 28 14.38 -1.34 3.64
N GLU A 29 15.56 -1.94 3.77
CA GLU A 29 16.40 -2.32 2.64
C GLU A 29 15.71 -3.31 1.67
N LYS A 30 14.79 -4.13 2.20
CA LYS A 30 14.08 -5.17 1.43
C LYS A 30 12.68 -4.74 0.96
N GLY A 31 12.20 -3.55 1.35
CA GLY A 31 10.83 -3.10 1.07
C GLY A 31 10.29 -2.17 2.14
N TRP A 32 8.98 -2.15 2.35
CA TRP A 32 8.27 -1.22 3.23
C TRP A 32 7.49 -1.96 4.29
N LYS A 33 7.68 -1.60 5.56
CA LYS A 33 6.88 -2.09 6.68
C LYS A 33 5.65 -1.20 6.86
N VAL A 34 4.48 -1.78 6.63
CA VAL A 34 3.18 -1.11 6.79
C VAL A 34 2.43 -1.77 7.94
N PRO A 35 2.17 -1.09 9.06
CA PRO A 35 1.43 -1.69 10.15
C PRO A 35 -0.07 -1.80 9.81
N SER A 36 -0.72 -2.80 10.38
CA SER A 36 -2.15 -3.03 10.20
C SER A 36 -2.95 -1.88 10.81
N GLN A 37 -4.02 -1.45 10.14
CA GLN A 37 -4.93 -0.41 10.64
C GLN A 37 -5.56 -0.81 11.98
N SER A 38 -5.71 -2.11 12.24
CA SER A 38 -6.30 -2.66 13.48
C SER A 38 -5.29 -2.78 14.64
N GLY A 39 -4.01 -2.42 14.43
CA GLY A 39 -3.00 -2.40 15.50
C GLY A 39 -2.25 -3.73 15.73
N GLU A 40 -2.75 -4.86 15.22
CA GLU A 40 -2.06 -6.14 15.33
C GLU A 40 -1.22 -6.43 14.08
N GLY A 41 0.10 -6.25 14.22
CA GLY A 41 1.10 -6.70 13.25
C GLY A 41 1.45 -5.71 12.14
N PHE A 42 2.45 -6.09 11.35
CA PHE A 42 2.95 -5.34 10.21
C PHE A 42 3.06 -6.23 8.98
N TYR A 43 2.74 -5.66 7.82
CA TYR A 43 2.89 -6.30 6.53
C TYR A 43 4.08 -5.71 5.80
N MET A 44 4.87 -6.58 5.20
CA MET A 44 5.97 -6.19 4.34
C MET A 44 5.47 -6.02 2.91
N VAL A 45 5.71 -4.85 2.33
CA VAL A 45 5.37 -4.49 0.96
C VAL A 45 6.66 -4.28 0.19
N VAL A 46 6.91 -5.15 -0.79
CA VAL A 46 8.07 -5.04 -1.68
C VAL A 46 7.60 -4.38 -2.96
N SER A 47 8.09 -3.18 -3.26
CA SER A 47 7.79 -2.44 -4.49
C SER A 47 9.06 -2.31 -5.32
N ASN A 48 9.13 -2.98 -6.47
CA ASN A 48 10.28 -2.94 -7.38
C ASN A 48 10.07 -1.97 -8.57
N GLY A 49 9.19 -0.98 -8.42
CA GLY A 49 8.84 -0.01 -9.48
C GLY A 49 7.91 -0.56 -10.55
N ILE A 50 8.02 -1.84 -10.90
CA ILE A 50 7.17 -2.51 -11.89
C ILE A 50 6.02 -3.25 -11.19
N GLU A 51 6.35 -3.99 -10.14
CA GLU A 51 5.38 -4.75 -9.35
C GLU A 51 5.49 -4.40 -7.87
N ALA A 52 4.32 -4.32 -7.22
CA ALA A 52 4.20 -4.17 -5.79
C ALA A 52 3.57 -5.45 -5.22
N LYS A 53 4.31 -6.13 -4.36
CA LYS A 53 3.90 -7.36 -3.69
C LYS A 53 3.74 -7.10 -2.21
N CYS A 54 2.55 -7.38 -1.68
CA CYS A 54 2.28 -7.31 -0.26
C CYS A 54 2.11 -8.73 0.29
N SER A 55 2.63 -8.98 1.49
CA SER A 55 2.43 -10.24 2.21
C SER A 55 1.03 -10.41 2.81
N CYS A 56 0.07 -9.53 2.50
CA CYS A 56 -1.29 -9.63 3.02
C CYS A 56 -2.13 -10.63 2.21
N PRO A 57 -3.10 -11.32 2.86
CA PRO A 57 -3.93 -12.34 2.20
C PRO A 57 -4.72 -11.80 1.01
N ASP A 58 -5.20 -10.55 1.06
CA ASP A 58 -5.88 -9.91 -0.07
C ASP A 58 -5.02 -9.86 -1.34
N CYS A 59 -3.74 -9.55 -1.19
CA CYS A 59 -2.80 -9.43 -2.32
C CYS A 59 -2.46 -10.80 -2.89
N GLU A 60 -2.31 -11.82 -2.03
CA GLU A 60 -2.04 -13.19 -2.46
C GLU A 60 -3.24 -13.80 -3.20
N LEU A 61 -4.45 -13.60 -2.68
CA LEU A 61 -5.67 -14.16 -3.25
C LEU A 61 -6.10 -13.46 -4.54
N ARG A 62 -6.01 -12.12 -4.59
CA ARG A 62 -6.51 -11.31 -5.71
C ARG A 62 -5.44 -10.95 -6.73
N LYS A 63 -4.15 -11.08 -6.39
CA LYS A 63 -3.02 -10.56 -7.19
C LYS A 63 -3.22 -9.11 -7.65
N CYS A 64 -3.87 -8.31 -6.80
CA CYS A 64 -4.23 -6.90 -7.07
C CYS A 64 -3.62 -5.98 -6.00
N LYS A 65 -3.50 -4.68 -6.33
CA LYS A 65 -3.04 -3.66 -5.38
C LYS A 65 -3.95 -3.60 -4.15
N CYS A 66 -3.42 -4.00 -3.01
CA CYS A 66 -4.11 -3.91 -1.72
C CYS A 66 -3.98 -2.50 -1.11
N LYS A 67 -4.72 -2.24 -0.02
CA LYS A 67 -4.65 -0.96 0.72
C LYS A 67 -3.22 -0.62 1.20
N HIS A 68 -2.39 -1.61 1.53
CA HIS A 68 -1.00 -1.38 1.95
C HIS A 68 -0.10 -0.91 0.81
N ILE A 69 -0.30 -1.46 -0.40
CA ILE A 69 0.44 -1.03 -1.60
C ILE A 69 0.09 0.43 -1.93
N TRP A 70 -1.20 0.78 -1.88
CA TRP A 70 -1.64 2.17 -2.06
C TRP A 70 -1.01 3.12 -1.03
N ALA A 71 -0.90 2.67 0.23
CA ALA A 71 -0.27 3.46 1.29
C ALA A 71 1.22 3.72 1.01
N VAL A 72 1.95 2.70 0.55
CA VAL A 72 3.37 2.81 0.19
C VAL A 72 3.58 3.68 -1.04
N GLU A 73 2.81 3.44 -2.10
CA GLU A 73 2.88 4.19 -3.35
C GLU A 73 2.68 5.70 -3.07
N LEU A 74 1.74 6.04 -2.19
CA LEU A 74 1.56 7.41 -1.74
C LEU A 74 2.78 8.01 -1.04
N ILE A 75 3.37 7.29 -0.08
CA ILE A 75 4.54 7.79 0.65
C ILE A 75 5.71 8.00 -0.31
N VAL A 76 5.92 7.05 -1.23
CA VAL A 76 6.94 7.18 -2.27
C VAL A 76 6.69 8.40 -3.13
N THR A 77 5.47 8.59 -3.64
CA THR A 77 5.09 9.77 -4.44
C THR A 77 5.23 11.07 -3.66
N LYS A 78 4.95 11.08 -2.36
CA LYS A 78 5.16 12.26 -1.52
C LYS A 78 6.63 12.57 -1.26
N GLN A 79 7.48 11.55 -1.14
CA GLN A 79 8.91 11.74 -0.91
C GLN A 79 9.61 12.33 -2.14
N ILE A 80 9.27 11.87 -3.35
CA ILE A 80 9.84 12.42 -4.60
C ILE A 80 9.42 13.87 -4.88
N ASP A 81 8.26 14.31 -4.40
CA ASP A 81 7.78 15.70 -4.58
C ASP A 81 8.48 16.71 -3.65
N GLN A 82 9.08 16.23 -2.56
CA GLN A 82 9.80 17.06 -1.58
C GLN A 82 11.30 17.22 -1.92
N GLU A 83 11.80 16.48 -2.90
CA GLU A 83 13.20 16.51 -3.39
C GLU A 83 13.30 17.17 -4.78
N GLY A 84 12.49 18.20 -5.03
CA GLY A 84 12.49 19.01 -6.27
C GLY A 84 12.71 20.49 -6.00
#